data_AF-A0A1W1DQV1-F1
#
_entry.id   AF-A0A1W1DQV1-F1
#
_cell.length_a   1.000
_cell.length_b   1.000
_cell.length_c   1.000
_cell.angle_alpha   90.00
_cell.angle_beta   90.00
_cell.angle_gamma   90.00
#
_symmetry.space_group_name_H-M   'P 1'
#
loop_
_entity.id
_entity.type
_entity.pdbx_description
1 polymer ?
#
loop_
_entity_poly.entity_id
_entity_poly.type
_entity_poly.pdbx_seq_one_letter_code
_entity_poly.pdbx_strand_id
1 'polypeptide(L)'
;MNKSTKRSVMNKIFTLHSPLYIKYPNGESRVIEEIFQHSKGVLYFELFWEKDPKYSIHLIEGEITGDGPWRVGECSFHVLGCNHTHPQMCEMHAFWQQELLQRPEQFRTTDVVKIALEKGAILPDDYPINDAQYR
;
A
#
# COMPACT_ATOMS: atom_id res chain seq x y z
N MET A 1 25.88 -29.06 -3.71
CA MET A 1 24.65 -28.80 -2.93
C MET A 1 24.07 -27.49 -3.43
N ASN A 2 23.13 -27.56 -4.36
CA ASN A 2 22.56 -26.37 -4.99
C ASN A 2 21.49 -25.82 -4.04
N LYS A 3 21.79 -24.72 -3.36
CA LYS A 3 20.74 -23.92 -2.71
C LYS A 3 19.89 -23.34 -3.84
N SER A 4 18.77 -24.00 -4.12
CA SER A 4 17.74 -23.47 -4.99
C SER A 4 17.19 -22.21 -4.31
N THR A 5 17.73 -21.05 -4.67
CA THR A 5 17.15 -19.76 -4.30
C THR A 5 15.76 -19.73 -4.94
N LYS A 6 14.74 -20.10 -4.17
CA LYS A 6 13.35 -19.81 -4.54
C LYS A 6 13.31 -18.30 -4.68
N ARG A 7 13.29 -17.78 -5.92
CA ARG A 7 12.81 -16.43 -6.19
C ARG A 7 11.43 -16.40 -5.56
N SER A 8 11.29 -15.68 -4.45
CA SER A 8 9.97 -15.38 -3.92
C SER A 8 9.27 -14.60 -5.02
N VAL A 9 8.31 -15.23 -5.70
CA VAL A 9 7.49 -14.53 -6.69
C VAL A 9 6.71 -13.49 -5.89
N MET A 10 7.06 -12.22 -6.06
CA MET A 10 6.36 -11.12 -5.42
C MET A 10 4.88 -11.19 -5.83
N ASN A 11 3.98 -11.08 -4.85
CA ASN A 11 2.55 -11.13 -5.13
C ASN A 11 2.14 -9.89 -5.94
N LYS A 12 1.31 -10.07 -6.97
CA LYS A 12 0.92 -9.01 -7.91
C LYS A 12 0.31 -7.78 -7.23
N ILE A 13 -0.31 -7.94 -6.06
CA ILE A 13 -0.84 -6.83 -5.28
C ILE A 13 0.21 -5.72 -5.03
N PHE A 14 1.49 -6.07 -4.91
CA PHE A 14 2.58 -5.14 -4.63
C PHE A 14 3.21 -4.52 -5.88
N THR A 15 2.88 -5.01 -7.06
CA THR A 15 3.45 -4.55 -8.34
C THR A 15 2.41 -3.85 -9.21
N LEU A 16 1.21 -3.57 -8.68
CA LEU A 16 0.14 -2.91 -9.41
C LEU A 16 0.29 -1.40 -9.36
N HIS A 17 0.02 -0.76 -10.50
CA HIS A 17 -0.05 0.70 -10.61
C HIS A 17 -1.47 1.25 -10.43
N SER A 18 -2.48 0.37 -10.45
CA SER A 18 -3.86 0.81 -10.24
C SER A 18 -4.10 1.07 -8.75
N PRO A 19 -4.81 2.16 -8.40
CA PRO A 19 -5.14 2.45 -7.00
C PRO A 19 -5.95 1.32 -6.39
N LEU A 20 -5.74 1.08 -5.10
CA LEU A 20 -6.39 0.01 -4.35
C LEU A 20 -7.26 0.59 -3.23
N TYR A 21 -8.24 -0.20 -2.79
CA TYR A 21 -8.91 0.00 -1.52
C TYR A 21 -8.97 -1.32 -0.73
N ILE A 22 -8.98 -1.22 0.59
CA ILE A 22 -9.21 -2.33 1.50
C ILE A 22 -10.67 -2.30 1.96
N LYS A 23 -11.27 -3.48 2.09
CA LYS A 23 -12.57 -3.70 2.74
C LYS A 23 -12.38 -4.57 3.97
N TYR A 24 -12.82 -4.05 5.11
CA TYR A 24 -12.81 -4.69 6.41
C TYR A 24 -14.07 -5.54 6.65
N PRO A 25 -14.02 -6.53 7.55
CA PRO A 25 -15.17 -7.38 7.86
C PRO A 25 -16.35 -6.61 8.49
N ASN A 26 -16.09 -5.47 9.14
CA ASN A 26 -17.12 -4.57 9.68
C ASN A 26 -17.86 -3.77 8.59
N GLY A 27 -17.50 -3.93 7.32
CA GLY A 27 -18.09 -3.22 6.18
C GLY A 27 -17.42 -1.88 5.85
N GLU A 28 -16.46 -1.44 6.67
CA GLU A 28 -15.66 -0.26 6.42
C GLU A 28 -14.71 -0.47 5.24
N SER A 29 -14.46 0.60 4.51
CA SER A 29 -13.51 0.59 3.39
C SER A 29 -12.63 1.82 3.44
N ARG A 30 -11.35 1.64 3.10
CA ARG A 30 -10.33 2.70 3.12
C ARG A 30 -9.56 2.68 1.82
N VAL A 31 -9.28 3.86 1.26
CA VAL A 31 -8.46 3.99 0.05
C VAL A 31 -6.99 3.99 0.43
N ILE A 32 -6.20 3.25 -0.33
CA ILE A 32 -4.79 3.01 -0.06
C ILE A 32 -3.97 4.03 -0.84
N GLU A 33 -3.06 4.72 -0.15
CA GLU A 33 -2.03 5.54 -0.75
C GLU A 33 -0.86 4.68 -1.20
N GLU A 34 -0.30 3.89 -0.28
CA GLU A 34 0.89 3.08 -0.49
C GLU A 34 0.74 1.71 0.17
N ILE A 35 1.33 0.68 -0.45
CA ILE A 35 1.22 -0.71 -0.01
C ILE A 35 2.56 -1.43 -0.10
N PHE A 36 2.91 -2.15 0.96
CA PHE A 36 4.18 -2.86 1.09
C PHE A 36 3.98 -4.29 1.54
N GLN A 37 4.85 -5.16 1.05
CA GLN A 37 4.95 -6.52 1.56
C GLN A 37 5.48 -6.48 3.00
N HIS A 38 4.93 -7.31 3.88
CA HIS A 38 5.43 -7.49 5.23
C HIS A 38 5.52 -8.99 5.55
N SER A 39 6.48 -9.39 6.38
CA SER A 39 6.68 -10.81 6.74
C SER A 39 5.44 -11.48 7.35
N LYS A 40 4.57 -10.68 7.96
CA LYS A 40 3.29 -11.10 8.56
C LYS A 40 2.06 -10.90 7.66
N GLY A 41 2.18 -10.26 6.50
CA GLY A 41 1.03 -9.93 5.64
C GLY A 41 1.25 -8.66 4.81
N VAL A 42 0.35 -7.69 4.94
CA VAL A 42 0.37 -6.44 4.16
C VAL A 42 0.47 -5.23 5.08
N LEU A 43 1.47 -4.38 4.86
CA LEU A 43 1.55 -3.06 5.44
C LEU A 43 0.98 -2.06 4.43
N TYR A 44 0.05 -1.19 4.83
CA TYR A 44 -0.47 -0.17 3.93
C TYR A 44 -0.69 1.17 4.65
N PHE A 45 -0.67 2.23 3.85
CA PHE A 45 -0.89 3.62 4.26
C PHE A 45 -2.22 4.07 3.67
N GLU A 46 -3.09 4.66 4.48
CA GLU A 46 -4.32 5.29 4.00
C GLU A 46 -4.02 6.61 3.29
N LEU A 47 -4.94 7.07 2.43
CA LEU A 47 -4.87 8.43 1.91
C LEU A 47 -4.77 9.45 3.05
N PHE A 48 -3.86 10.42 2.90
CA PHE A 48 -3.61 11.48 3.89
C PHE A 48 -3.13 10.97 5.26
N TRP A 49 -2.41 9.85 5.28
CA TRP A 49 -1.86 9.27 6.51
C TRP A 49 -1.00 10.26 7.31
N GLU A 50 -0.42 11.27 6.65
CA GLU A 50 0.42 12.27 7.30
C GLU A 50 -0.30 13.08 8.38
N LYS A 51 -1.63 13.20 8.26
CA LYS A 51 -2.46 13.93 9.23
C LYS A 51 -2.54 13.21 10.56
N ASP A 52 -2.55 11.88 10.53
CA ASP A 52 -2.55 11.05 11.74
C ASP A 52 -1.83 9.70 11.53
N PRO A 53 -0.48 9.70 11.48
CA PRO A 53 0.30 8.49 11.14
C PRO A 53 0.13 7.34 12.12
N LYS A 54 -0.32 7.63 13.34
CA LYS A 54 -0.53 6.61 14.38
C LYS A 54 -1.71 5.71 14.04
N TYR A 55 -2.75 6.26 13.39
CA TYR A 55 -4.00 5.54 13.12
C TYR A 55 -4.26 5.28 11.63
N SER A 56 -3.43 5.80 10.72
CA SER A 56 -3.58 5.66 9.26
C SER A 56 -2.54 4.76 8.59
N ILE A 57 -1.69 4.09 9.37
CA ILE A 57 -0.74 3.09 8.88
C ILE A 57 -1.03 1.75 9.53
N HIS A 58 -1.34 0.74 8.72
CA HIS A 58 -1.91 -0.51 9.18
C HIS A 58 -1.11 -1.71 8.72
N LEU A 59 -0.90 -2.66 9.63
CA LEU A 59 -0.44 -4.00 9.30
C LEU A 59 -1.62 -4.96 9.36
N ILE A 60 -2.01 -5.51 8.21
CA ILE A 60 -2.98 -6.58 8.10
C ILE A 60 -2.22 -7.90 8.11
N GLU A 61 -2.35 -8.64 9.20
CA GLU A 61 -1.69 -9.94 9.35
C GLU A 61 -2.49 -11.05 8.65
N GLY A 62 -1.80 -11.96 7.97
CA GLY A 62 -2.39 -13.11 7.28
C GLY A 62 -1.66 -13.49 6.00
N GLU A 63 -1.94 -14.71 5.53
CA GLU A 63 -1.48 -15.15 4.21
C GLU A 63 -2.25 -14.41 3.11
N ILE A 64 -1.51 -14.00 2.07
CA ILE A 64 -2.08 -13.31 0.92
C ILE A 64 -2.57 -14.36 -0.08
N THR A 65 -3.87 -14.36 -0.35
CA THR A 65 -4.49 -15.31 -1.28
C THR A 65 -5.28 -14.59 -2.38
N GLY A 66 -5.49 -15.26 -3.50
CA GLY A 66 -6.16 -14.72 -4.68
C GLY A 66 -5.21 -13.99 -5.64
N ASP A 67 -5.71 -13.70 -6.83
CA ASP A 67 -5.01 -12.98 -7.91
C ASP A 67 -5.67 -11.62 -8.22
N GLY A 68 -6.52 -11.14 -7.31
CA GLY A 68 -7.39 -9.98 -7.49
C GLY A 68 -8.86 -10.38 -7.59
N PRO A 69 -9.75 -9.88 -6.70
CA PRO A 69 -9.41 -9.23 -5.43
C PRO A 69 -8.59 -10.15 -4.51
N TRP A 70 -7.70 -9.58 -3.72
CA TRP A 70 -6.83 -10.34 -2.80
C TRP A 70 -7.46 -10.41 -1.42
N ARG A 71 -7.17 -11.48 -0.68
CA ARG A 71 -7.55 -11.63 0.73
C ARG A 71 -6.32 -11.74 1.60
N VAL A 72 -6.36 -11.08 2.76
CA VAL A 72 -5.32 -11.11 3.79
C VAL A 72 -6.03 -11.08 5.14
N GLY A 73 -5.91 -12.17 5.90
CA GLY A 73 -6.74 -12.36 7.09
C GLY A 73 -8.23 -12.31 6.74
N GLU A 74 -8.99 -11.48 7.46
CA GLU A 74 -10.42 -11.24 7.18
C GLU A 74 -10.69 -10.07 6.23
N CYS A 75 -9.64 -9.37 5.80
CA CYS A 75 -9.74 -8.22 4.91
C CYS A 75 -9.62 -8.63 3.44
N SER A 76 -10.14 -7.78 2.55
CA SER A 76 -9.97 -7.94 1.11
C SER A 76 -9.51 -6.66 0.44
N PHE A 77 -8.63 -6.78 -0.54
CA PHE A 77 -8.03 -5.69 -1.30
C PHE A 77 -8.53 -5.74 -2.73
N HIS A 78 -8.93 -4.59 -3.25
CA HIS A 78 -9.64 -4.46 -4.50
C HIS A 78 -9.05 -3.31 -5.31
N VAL A 79 -9.06 -3.45 -6.63
CA VAL A 79 -8.72 -2.33 -7.52
C VAL A 79 -9.84 -1.28 -7.46
N LEU A 80 -9.47 -0.05 -7.14
CA LEU A 80 -10.38 1.10 -7.13
C LEU A 80 -10.83 1.44 -8.55
N GLY A 81 -12.13 1.73 -8.71
CA GLY A 81 -12.71 2.08 -10.01
C GLY A 81 -13.00 0.88 -10.93
N CYS A 82 -12.67 -0.35 -10.53
CA CYS A 82 -13.08 -1.54 -11.27
C CYS A 82 -14.63 -1.65 -11.26
N ASN A 83 -15.24 -1.77 -12.45
CA ASN A 83 -16.69 -1.89 -12.66
C ASN A 83 -17.55 -0.71 -12.14
N HIS A 84 -17.03 0.52 -12.13
CA HIS A 84 -17.74 1.74 -11.67
C HIS A 84 -18.23 1.70 -10.21
N THR A 85 -17.58 0.90 -9.36
CA THR A 85 -17.94 0.81 -7.94
C THR A 85 -17.26 1.91 -7.12
N HIS A 86 -17.96 2.40 -6.09
CA HIS A 86 -17.49 3.39 -5.10
C HIS A 86 -17.10 4.77 -5.66
N PRO A 87 -18.02 5.52 -6.29
CA PRO A 87 -17.72 6.84 -6.88
C PRO A 87 -17.09 7.82 -5.89
N GLN A 88 -17.56 7.81 -4.63
CA GLN A 88 -17.01 8.67 -3.57
C GLN A 88 -15.53 8.38 -3.26
N MET A 89 -15.10 7.10 -3.32
CA MET A 89 -13.70 6.74 -3.11
C MET A 89 -12.82 7.14 -4.29
N CYS A 90 -13.35 7.02 -5.51
CA CYS A 90 -12.69 7.51 -6.72
C CYS A 90 -12.51 9.03 -6.67
N GLU A 91 -13.53 9.78 -6.25
CA GLU A 91 -13.47 11.23 -6.05
C GLU A 91 -12.45 11.61 -4.98
N MET A 92 -12.42 10.88 -3.86
CA MET A 92 -11.45 11.11 -2.79
C MET A 92 -10.01 10.87 -3.25
N HIS A 93 -9.77 9.81 -4.02
CA HIS A 93 -8.45 9.55 -4.61
C HIS A 93 -8.05 10.65 -5.61
N ALA A 94 -8.97 11.06 -6.49
CA ALA A 94 -8.71 12.13 -7.45
C ALA A 94 -8.39 13.46 -6.75
N PHE A 95 -9.10 13.77 -5.66
CA PHE A 95 -8.83 14.94 -4.83
C PHE A 95 -7.45 14.88 -4.18
N TRP A 96 -7.06 13.73 -3.60
CA TRP A 96 -5.71 13.53 -3.07
C TRP A 96 -4.62 13.73 -4.13
N GLN A 97 -4.78 13.17 -5.33
CA GLN A 97 -3.82 13.37 -6.43
C GLN A 97 -3.68 14.85 -6.80
N GLN A 98 -4.79 15.59 -6.82
CA GLN A 98 -4.77 17.02 -7.12
C GLN A 98 -4.05 17.81 -6.02
N GLU A 99 -4.35 17.55 -4.74
CA GLU A 99 -3.69 18.23 -3.63
C GLU A 99 -2.18 17.93 -3.61
N LEU A 100 -1.77 16.68 -3.87
CA LEU A 100 -0.36 16.31 -3.96
C LEU A 100 0.37 17.08 -5.07
N LEU A 101 -0.28 17.28 -6.21
CA LEU A 101 0.29 18.05 -7.32
C LEU A 101 0.38 19.55 -7.02
N GLN A 102 -0.63 20.10 -6.35
CA GLN A 102 -0.74 21.54 -6.10
C GLN A 102 0.05 21.99 -4.87
N ARG A 103 0.16 21.13 -3.86
CA ARG A 103 0.70 21.45 -2.53
C ARG A 103 1.58 20.31 -2.00
N PRO A 104 2.62 19.88 -2.75
CA PRO A 104 3.45 18.75 -2.36
C PRO A 104 4.14 18.94 -1.00
N GLU A 105 4.33 20.18 -0.55
CA GLU A 105 4.90 20.52 0.76
C GLU A 105 4.02 20.09 1.96
N GLN A 106 2.75 19.77 1.72
CA GLN A 106 1.83 19.28 2.77
C GLN A 106 1.90 17.75 2.95
N PHE A 107 2.60 17.06 2.06
CA PHE A 107 2.72 15.61 2.06
C PHE A 107 4.11 15.18 2.49
N ARG A 108 4.21 13.98 3.04
CA ARG A 108 5.47 13.41 3.56
C ARG A 108 5.94 12.25 2.69
N THR A 109 5.85 12.42 1.37
CA THR A 109 6.18 11.40 0.38
C THR A 109 7.60 10.84 0.56
N THR A 110 8.56 11.67 0.99
CA THR A 110 9.95 11.24 1.27
C THR A 110 10.08 10.35 2.51
N ASP A 111 9.13 10.41 3.44
CA ASP A 111 9.16 9.66 4.69
C ASP A 111 8.53 8.27 4.56
N VAL A 112 7.69 8.04 3.54
CA VAL A 112 6.90 6.80 3.37
C VAL A 112 7.80 5.57 3.48
N VAL A 113 8.86 5.51 2.67
CA VAL A 113 9.77 4.35 2.61
C VAL A 113 10.46 4.14 3.95
N LYS A 114 10.96 5.23 4.56
CA LYS A 114 11.61 5.19 5.87
C LYS A 114 10.67 4.60 6.93
N ILE A 115 9.44 5.11 7.01
CA ILE A 115 8.43 4.66 7.97
C ILE A 115 8.01 3.21 7.69
N ALA A 116 7.87 2.84 6.42
CA ALA A 116 7.54 1.48 6.03
C ALA A 116 8.63 0.49 6.48
N LEU A 117 9.91 0.81 6.26
CA LEU A 117 11.04 0.01 6.71
C LEU A 117 11.11 -0.10 8.24
N GLU A 118 10.93 1.01 8.96
CA GLU A 118 10.84 1.00 10.44
C GLU A 118 9.71 0.09 10.95
N LYS A 119 8.65 -0.09 10.16
CA LYS A 119 7.51 -0.98 10.43
C LYS A 119 7.68 -2.39 9.85
N GLY A 120 8.85 -2.72 9.29
CA GLY A 120 9.19 -4.07 8.82
C GLY A 120 8.79 -4.39 7.38
N ALA A 121 8.52 -3.37 6.55
CA ALA A 121 8.26 -3.56 5.13
C ALA A 121 9.44 -4.26 4.43
N ILE A 122 9.10 -5.08 3.44
CA ILE A 122 10.02 -5.74 2.52
C ILE A 122 9.87 -5.01 1.18
N LEU A 123 10.93 -4.33 0.76
CA LEU A 123 10.96 -3.65 -0.53
C LEU A 123 11.42 -4.61 -1.64
N PRO A 124 10.91 -4.44 -2.87
CA PRO A 124 11.50 -5.05 -4.05
C PRO A 124 12.99 -4.68 -4.20
N ASP A 125 13.79 -5.59 -4.77
CA ASP A 125 15.22 -5.33 -5.04
C ASP A 125 15.44 -4.13 -5.98
N ASP A 126 14.45 -3.79 -6.82
CA ASP A 126 14.46 -2.69 -7.79
C ASP A 126 13.66 -1.48 -7.34
N TYR A 127 13.21 -1.43 -6.07
CA TYR A 127 12.50 -0.26 -5.56
C TYR A 127 13.43 0.95 -5.64
N PRO A 128 13.02 2.06 -6.28
CA PRO A 128 13.84 3.26 -6.38
C PRO A 128 13.93 3.91 -5.01
N ILE A 129 14.87 3.43 -4.18
CA ILE A 129 15.26 4.13 -2.97
C ILE A 129 15.96 5.39 -3.46
N ASN A 130 15.31 6.54 -3.31
CA ASN A 130 15.96 7.83 -3.52
C ASN A 130 16.90 8.06 -2.33
N ASP A 131 17.97 7.26 -2.30
CA ASP A 131 18.92 7.14 -1.21
C ASP A 131 19.85 8.35 -1.23
N ALA A 132 19.32 9.48 -0.77
CA ALA A 132 20.15 10.62 -0.40
C ALA A 132 21.03 10.32 0.84
N GLN A 133 20.94 9.11 1.42
CA GLN A 133 21.75 8.67 2.57
C GLN A 133 23.13 8.05 2.21
N TYR A 134 23.57 8.09 0.95
CA TYR A 134 24.97 7.88 0.54
C TYR A 134 25.57 9.11 -0.16
N ARG A 135 25.45 10.29 0.45
CA ARG A 135 26.29 11.45 0.13
C ARG A 135 26.83 12.11 1.40
#